data_AF-A0A1F9RDB2-F1
#
_entry.id   AF-A0A1F9RDB2-F1
#
_cell.length_a   1.000
_cell.length_b   1.000
_cell.length_c   1.000
_cell.angle_alpha   90.00
_cell.angle_beta   90.00
_cell.angle_gamma   90.00
#
_symmetry.space_group_name_H-M   'P 1'
#
loop_
_entity.id
_entity.type
_entity.pdbx_description
1 polymer ?
#
loop_
_entity_poly.entity_id
_entity_poly.type
_entity_poly.pdbx_seq_one_letter_code
_entity_poly.pdbx_strand_id
1 'polypeptide(L)'
;MWPGRGEYGYNIRMRGAYLFLALLLTPAAAPAYPGDARLSAKLKREFETAISSVPAGRELLGRLEKAGPGYKALRVLVRRDPSDSLAWFSSDDNAVYFNSRFILKFFAAKKFKDREVVEIMRGNKEVRTEFVKYASPVFLHELVHALQCYLYPEYRRDAGGNPLEFEYEAYLTEDIYVHERMKAEPSLLKEFVRGAYTDVYTANAFGSYLALSLDPARYREKIRGLYEDGLGGYLSIDKAERKKKNDVEDSRIFALAAGKGREYAAGSAALARLEDQKEAFAAFLKEFYAGRWPAFSADALLFVGGIALERKNYPLALDCLAGADANTAKYGLSPEATEALKTKGALAVLEAASFIRDNRKKMGVEVLSQHLKALEKACLAASRPFPGDLGALRAETYPKAMAYYAEKYGSEKDPGRRDYYKENLDYFAASTGPVTAP
;
A
#
# COMPACT_ATOMS: atom_id res chain seq x y z
N MET A 1 -20.01 -68.99 -8.27
CA MET A 1 -19.04 -69.96 -7.70
C MET A 1 -17.97 -69.18 -6.95
N TRP A 2 -18.01 -69.21 -5.61
CA TRP A 2 -16.82 -69.10 -4.78
C TRP A 2 -16.31 -70.54 -4.55
N PRO A 3 -14.99 -70.77 -4.51
CA PRO A 3 -14.25 -70.77 -3.23
C PRO A 3 -12.83 -70.17 -3.41
N GLY A 4 -12.03 -69.79 -2.42
CA GLY A 4 -11.97 -69.97 -0.97
C GLY A 4 -10.52 -69.69 -0.52
N ARG A 5 -10.27 -69.78 0.80
CA ARG A 5 -9.03 -69.46 1.58
C ARG A 5 -9.06 -68.04 2.16
N GLY A 6 -8.82 -67.80 3.44
CA GLY A 6 -8.31 -68.63 4.53
C GLY A 6 -7.66 -67.69 5.54
N GLU A 7 -8.06 -67.77 6.80
CA GLU A 7 -7.58 -66.93 7.91
C GLU A 7 -6.07 -67.13 8.16
N TYR A 8 -5.39 -66.09 8.68
CA TYR A 8 -4.44 -66.11 9.83
C TYR A 8 -3.68 -64.78 9.91
N GLY A 9 -3.56 -64.21 11.12
CA GLY A 9 -2.42 -63.36 11.49
C GLY A 9 -2.72 -61.92 11.90
N TYR A 10 -3.11 -61.73 13.16
CA TYR A 10 -3.11 -60.44 13.86
C TYR A 10 -1.68 -59.89 14.07
N ASN A 11 -1.57 -58.56 14.05
CA ASN A 11 -0.61 -57.70 14.76
C ASN A 11 0.87 -57.65 14.33
N ILE A 12 1.17 -56.79 13.34
CA ILE A 12 2.31 -55.83 13.39
C ILE A 12 1.87 -54.50 12.73
N ARG A 13 1.07 -53.70 13.45
CA ARG A 13 0.85 -52.25 13.18
C ARG A 13 1.20 -51.48 14.46
N MET A 14 1.49 -50.18 14.28
CA MET A 14 1.72 -49.17 15.33
C MET A 14 3.17 -48.83 15.74
N ARG A 15 4.14 -48.86 14.81
CA ARG A 15 5.35 -48.00 14.97
C ARG A 15 5.70 -47.15 13.73
N GLY A 16 5.24 -47.52 12.53
CA GLY A 16 5.49 -46.73 11.31
C GLY A 16 4.48 -45.61 11.01
N ALA A 17 3.28 -45.65 11.59
CA ALA A 17 2.21 -44.67 11.26
C ALA A 17 2.36 -43.33 11.99
N TYR A 18 3.04 -43.29 13.13
CA TYR A 18 3.28 -42.05 13.89
C TYR A 18 4.40 -41.17 13.29
N LEU A 19 5.36 -41.77 12.56
CA LEU A 19 6.41 -41.00 11.89
C LEU A 19 5.93 -40.28 10.61
N PHE A 20 4.95 -40.87 9.90
CA PHE A 20 4.37 -40.25 8.69
C PHE A 20 3.35 -39.16 9.03
N LEU A 21 2.66 -39.25 10.17
CA LEU A 21 1.76 -38.18 10.63
C LEU A 21 2.51 -36.96 11.20
N ALA A 22 3.71 -37.16 11.75
CA ALA A 22 4.55 -36.07 12.28
C ALA A 22 5.19 -35.20 11.18
N LEU A 23 5.33 -35.73 9.95
CA LEU A 23 5.85 -35.00 8.79
C LEU A 23 4.78 -34.18 8.03
N LEU A 24 3.50 -34.34 8.37
CA LEU A 24 2.38 -33.64 7.74
C LEU A 24 1.84 -32.46 8.59
N LEU A 25 2.43 -32.20 9.77
CA LEU A 25 1.93 -31.22 10.73
C LEU A 25 2.92 -30.09 11.07
N THR A 26 4.09 -30.05 10.42
CA THR A 26 4.92 -28.85 10.42
C THR A 26 4.68 -28.08 9.13
N PRO A 27 4.34 -26.78 9.17
CA PRO A 27 4.40 -25.95 7.97
C PRO A 27 5.83 -26.09 7.43
N ALA A 28 5.96 -26.63 6.23
CA ALA A 28 7.25 -26.86 5.61
C ALA A 28 7.91 -25.48 5.42
N ALA A 29 8.84 -25.13 6.31
CA ALA A 29 9.70 -23.98 6.15
C ALA A 29 10.26 -24.04 4.72
N ALA A 30 10.04 -22.99 3.93
CA ALA A 30 10.46 -22.96 2.54
C ALA A 30 11.94 -23.40 2.45
N PRO A 31 12.30 -24.34 1.54
CA PRO A 31 13.64 -24.88 1.51
C PRO A 31 14.66 -23.75 1.38
N ALA A 32 15.66 -23.74 2.27
CA ALA A 32 16.74 -22.77 2.22
C ALA A 32 17.56 -23.00 0.96
N TYR A 33 17.71 -21.97 0.12
CA TYR A 33 18.57 -22.05 -1.05
C TYR A 33 20.03 -21.83 -0.65
N PRO A 34 20.98 -22.50 -1.34
CA PRO A 34 22.40 -22.24 -1.16
C PRO A 34 22.72 -20.75 -1.37
N GLY A 35 23.15 -20.06 -0.31
CA GLY A 35 23.53 -18.65 -0.37
C GLY A 35 22.53 -17.66 0.24
N ASP A 36 21.36 -18.10 0.69
CA ASP A 36 20.36 -17.24 1.33
C ASP A 36 20.94 -16.41 2.46
N ALA A 37 21.65 -17.01 3.42
CA ALA A 37 22.22 -16.28 4.55
C ALA A 37 23.16 -15.14 4.12
N ARG A 38 23.99 -15.39 3.10
CA ARG A 38 24.92 -14.39 2.55
C ARG A 38 24.17 -13.30 1.78
N LEU A 39 23.16 -13.66 0.99
CA LEU A 39 22.34 -12.68 0.27
C LEU A 39 21.53 -11.83 1.25
N SER A 40 20.87 -12.45 2.21
CA SER A 40 20.10 -11.81 3.28
C SER A 40 20.93 -10.75 4.00
N ALA A 41 22.14 -11.09 4.45
CA ALA A 41 23.02 -10.14 5.14
C ALA A 41 23.41 -8.94 4.24
N LYS A 42 23.63 -9.18 2.94
CA LYS A 42 23.95 -8.11 1.98
C LYS A 42 22.74 -7.21 1.75
N LEU A 43 21.58 -7.79 1.43
CA LEU A 43 20.35 -7.05 1.15
C LEU A 43 19.89 -6.26 2.37
N LYS A 44 19.84 -6.87 3.56
CA LYS A 44 19.45 -6.18 4.80
C LYS A 44 20.27 -4.90 4.99
N ARG A 45 21.60 -5.01 4.93
CA ARG A 45 22.51 -3.86 5.07
C ARG A 45 22.34 -2.81 3.97
N GLU A 46 22.19 -3.25 2.72
CA GLU A 46 22.03 -2.34 1.57
C GLU A 46 20.68 -1.59 1.66
N PHE A 47 19.60 -2.26 2.05
CA PHE A 47 18.32 -1.63 2.33
C PHE A 47 18.35 -0.70 3.53
N GLU A 48 18.94 -1.11 4.65
CA GLU A 48 19.10 -0.23 5.83
C GLU A 48 19.84 1.05 5.48
N THR A 49 20.89 0.94 4.65
CA THR A 49 21.61 2.10 4.13
C THR A 49 20.68 3.01 3.32
N ALA A 50 19.91 2.45 2.38
CA ALA A 50 18.97 3.21 1.56
C ALA A 50 17.80 3.82 2.36
N ILE A 51 17.35 3.16 3.43
CA ILE A 51 16.28 3.65 4.30
C ILE A 51 16.78 4.78 5.20
N SER A 52 17.99 4.64 5.76
CA SER A 52 18.56 5.62 6.71
C SER A 52 18.91 6.98 6.09
N SER A 53 18.80 7.13 4.76
CA SER A 53 19.11 8.38 4.07
C SER A 53 18.14 9.51 4.42
N VAL A 54 16.93 9.21 4.91
CA VAL A 54 15.90 10.21 5.25
C VAL A 54 15.42 10.09 6.70
N PRO A 55 14.89 11.17 7.31
CA PRO A 55 14.43 11.18 8.70
C PRO A 55 13.47 10.06 9.08
N ALA A 56 12.38 9.85 8.32
CA ALA A 56 11.37 8.84 8.62
C ALA A 56 11.96 7.42 8.60
N GLY A 57 12.89 7.15 7.69
CA GLY A 57 13.60 5.88 7.64
C GLY A 57 14.50 5.63 8.85
N ARG A 58 15.24 6.66 9.31
CA ARG A 58 16.03 6.56 10.55
C ARG A 58 15.17 6.34 11.78
N GLU A 59 14.03 7.00 11.85
CA GLU A 59 13.06 6.85 12.93
C GLU A 59 12.55 5.40 13.00
N LEU A 60 12.10 4.83 11.87
CA LEU A 60 11.63 3.45 11.80
C LEU A 60 12.71 2.45 12.25
N LEU A 61 13.93 2.59 11.72
CA LEU A 61 15.06 1.73 12.09
C LEU A 61 15.36 1.83 13.60
N GLY A 62 15.31 3.04 14.17
CA GLY A 62 15.47 3.24 15.60
C GLY A 62 14.35 2.61 16.45
N ARG A 63 13.09 2.62 15.97
CA ARG A 63 11.97 1.90 16.61
C ARG A 63 12.20 0.39 16.58
N LEU A 64 12.63 -0.15 15.45
CA LEU A 64 12.94 -1.58 15.28
C LEU A 64 14.07 -2.06 16.18
N GLU A 65 15.15 -1.27 16.32
CA GLU A 65 16.25 -1.59 17.23
C GLU A 65 15.80 -1.62 18.71
N LYS A 66 14.87 -0.74 19.09
CA LYS A 66 14.30 -0.68 20.45
C LYS A 66 13.28 -1.79 20.72
N ALA A 67 12.57 -2.27 19.71
CA ALA A 67 11.52 -3.27 19.85
C ALA A 67 12.06 -4.67 20.25
N GLY A 68 13.37 -4.91 20.16
CA GLY A 68 14.03 -6.08 20.75
C GLY A 68 14.93 -6.85 19.79
N PRO A 69 15.36 -8.08 20.16
CA PRO A 69 16.31 -8.86 19.37
C PRO A 69 15.75 -9.38 18.04
N GLY A 70 14.41 -9.36 17.85
CA GLY A 70 13.74 -9.82 16.63
C GLY A 70 14.30 -9.17 15.37
N TYR A 71 14.50 -7.85 15.40
CA TYR A 71 15.03 -7.12 14.25
C TYR A 71 16.47 -7.50 13.86
N LYS A 72 17.32 -7.80 14.85
CA LYS A 72 18.71 -8.24 14.60
C LYS A 72 18.75 -9.59 13.89
N ALA A 73 17.79 -10.46 14.17
CA ALA A 73 17.66 -11.78 13.57
C ALA A 73 16.82 -11.78 12.27
N LEU A 74 16.24 -10.65 11.88
CA LEU A 74 15.39 -10.56 10.69
C LEU A 74 16.17 -10.91 9.42
N ARG A 75 15.58 -11.76 8.59
CA ARG A 75 16.16 -12.21 7.32
C ARG A 75 15.49 -11.52 6.12
N VAL A 76 16.22 -11.44 5.02
CA VAL A 76 15.71 -10.97 3.72
C VAL A 76 15.92 -12.07 2.71
N LEU A 77 14.82 -12.63 2.21
CA LEU A 77 14.81 -13.82 1.37
C LEU A 77 14.14 -13.53 0.03
N VAL A 78 14.48 -14.31 -0.99
CA VAL A 78 13.88 -14.20 -2.33
C VAL A 78 13.22 -15.53 -2.67
N ARG A 79 11.91 -15.50 -2.92
CA ARG A 79 11.08 -16.68 -3.19
C ARG A 79 10.00 -16.36 -4.22
N ARG A 80 9.60 -17.34 -5.01
CA ARG A 80 8.44 -17.20 -5.88
C ARG A 80 7.18 -17.37 -5.04
N ASP A 81 6.24 -16.47 -5.26
CA ASP A 81 4.89 -16.57 -4.71
C ASP A 81 3.84 -16.29 -5.81
N PRO A 82 2.74 -17.07 -5.89
CA PRO A 82 1.71 -16.85 -6.91
C PRO A 82 0.87 -15.59 -6.67
N SER A 83 0.86 -15.04 -5.45
CA SER A 83 0.13 -13.80 -5.13
C SER A 83 0.71 -12.58 -5.83
N ASP A 84 -0.09 -11.52 -5.87
CA ASP A 84 0.26 -10.24 -6.46
C ASP A 84 1.10 -9.33 -5.53
N SER A 85 1.54 -9.87 -4.39
CA SER A 85 2.41 -9.15 -3.45
C SER A 85 3.85 -9.07 -3.97
N LEU A 86 4.42 -7.85 -3.95
CA LEU A 86 5.82 -7.59 -4.29
C LEU A 86 6.79 -8.16 -3.25
N ALA A 87 6.38 -8.07 -1.98
CA ALA A 87 7.05 -8.67 -0.83
C ALA A 87 6.00 -9.03 0.23
N TRP A 88 6.42 -9.76 1.27
CA TRP A 88 5.64 -9.96 2.48
C TRP A 88 6.54 -10.28 3.67
N PHE A 89 6.13 -9.88 4.86
CA PHE A 89 6.74 -10.29 6.12
C PHE A 89 6.08 -11.57 6.67
N SER A 90 6.91 -12.55 7.03
CA SER A 90 6.51 -13.75 7.78
C SER A 90 6.98 -13.63 9.23
N SER A 91 6.02 -13.60 10.16
CA SER A 91 6.32 -13.59 11.60
C SER A 91 6.98 -14.90 12.05
N ASP A 92 6.56 -16.03 11.49
CA ASP A 92 7.03 -17.36 11.88
C ASP A 92 8.50 -17.57 11.50
N ASP A 93 8.87 -17.09 10.30
CA ASP A 93 10.25 -17.14 9.82
C ASP A 93 11.09 -15.96 10.28
N ASN A 94 10.45 -14.92 10.83
CA ASN A 94 11.05 -13.60 11.06
C ASN A 94 11.83 -13.13 9.82
N ALA A 95 11.15 -13.09 8.67
CA ALA A 95 11.78 -12.84 7.38
C ALA A 95 10.89 -11.98 6.48
N VAL A 96 11.52 -11.05 5.77
CA VAL A 96 10.91 -10.37 4.62
C VAL A 96 11.24 -11.16 3.36
N TYR A 97 10.21 -11.58 2.64
CA TYR A 97 10.33 -12.29 1.38
C TYR A 97 10.05 -11.35 0.23
N PHE A 98 10.98 -11.23 -0.71
CA PHE A 98 10.72 -10.58 -1.99
C PHE A 98 10.28 -11.60 -3.04
N ASN A 99 9.19 -11.29 -3.72
CA ASN A 99 8.63 -12.16 -4.74
C ASN A 99 9.50 -12.15 -6.01
N SER A 100 10.18 -13.27 -6.29
CA SER A 100 11.10 -13.42 -7.42
C SER A 100 10.45 -13.16 -8.78
N ARG A 101 9.12 -13.39 -8.90
CA ARG A 101 8.33 -13.08 -10.10
C ARG A 101 8.41 -11.60 -10.48
N PHE A 102 8.34 -10.71 -9.48
CA PHE A 102 8.39 -9.27 -9.70
C PHE A 102 9.82 -8.75 -9.85
N ILE A 103 10.80 -9.37 -9.19
CA ILE A 103 12.23 -9.09 -9.44
C ILE A 103 12.56 -9.38 -10.91
N LEU A 104 12.13 -10.53 -11.43
CA LEU A 104 12.35 -10.90 -12.83
C LEU A 104 11.62 -9.96 -13.79
N LYS A 105 10.40 -9.54 -13.46
CA LYS A 105 9.66 -8.54 -14.24
C LYS A 105 10.39 -7.19 -14.26
N PHE A 106 10.92 -6.74 -13.13
CA PHE A 106 11.69 -5.50 -13.00
C PHE A 106 12.94 -5.52 -13.89
N PHE A 107 13.71 -6.60 -13.87
CA PHE A 107 14.90 -6.75 -14.73
C PHE A 107 14.59 -7.21 -16.17
N ALA A 108 13.30 -7.29 -16.56
CA ALA A 108 12.86 -7.88 -17.83
C ALA A 108 13.47 -9.27 -18.13
N ALA A 109 13.81 -10.03 -17.08
CA ALA A 109 14.45 -11.32 -17.15
C ALA A 109 13.42 -12.45 -17.21
N LYS A 110 13.71 -13.52 -17.95
CA LYS A 110 12.81 -14.68 -18.14
C LYS A 110 13.54 -15.98 -17.85
N LYS A 111 12.78 -17.02 -17.50
CA LYS A 111 13.22 -18.43 -17.35
C LYS A 111 14.18 -18.72 -16.18
N PHE A 112 14.44 -17.77 -15.28
CA PHE A 112 15.18 -18.04 -14.06
C PHE A 112 14.28 -18.64 -12.97
N LYS A 113 14.81 -19.62 -12.25
CA LYS A 113 14.26 -20.17 -11.01
C LYS A 113 14.79 -19.37 -9.82
N ASP A 114 14.10 -19.44 -8.68
CA ASP A 114 14.46 -18.66 -7.49
C ASP A 114 15.91 -18.86 -7.04
N ARG A 115 16.39 -20.11 -7.09
CA ARG A 115 17.79 -20.42 -6.73
C ARG A 115 18.78 -19.65 -7.61
N GLU A 116 18.49 -19.50 -8.89
CA GLU A 116 19.35 -18.76 -9.83
C GLU A 116 19.28 -17.26 -9.56
N VAL A 117 18.08 -16.74 -9.25
CA VAL A 117 17.92 -15.34 -8.81
C VAL A 117 18.73 -15.05 -7.55
N VAL A 118 18.65 -15.93 -6.55
CA VAL A 118 19.44 -15.83 -5.31
C VAL A 118 20.93 -15.84 -5.61
N GLU A 119 21.39 -16.74 -6.48
CA GLU A 119 22.80 -16.83 -6.86
C GLU A 119 23.31 -15.56 -7.57
N ILE A 120 22.54 -15.06 -8.54
CA ILE A 120 22.86 -13.84 -9.30
C ILE A 120 22.91 -12.64 -8.35
N MET A 121 21.85 -12.40 -7.57
CA MET A 121 21.81 -11.28 -6.63
C MET A 121 22.93 -11.39 -5.60
N ARG A 122 23.25 -12.59 -5.11
CA ARG A 122 24.36 -12.79 -4.15
C ARG A 122 25.71 -12.43 -4.77
N GLY A 123 25.93 -12.79 -6.03
CA GLY A 123 27.20 -12.62 -6.75
C GLY A 123 27.40 -11.23 -7.34
N ASN A 124 26.32 -10.55 -7.75
CA ASN A 124 26.38 -9.31 -8.51
C ASN A 124 25.93 -8.11 -7.66
N LYS A 125 26.85 -7.17 -7.37
CA LYS A 125 26.54 -5.95 -6.59
C LYS A 125 25.66 -4.98 -7.37
N GLU A 126 25.90 -4.80 -8.66
CA GLU A 126 25.16 -3.85 -9.51
C GLU A 126 23.69 -4.21 -9.57
N VAL A 127 23.38 -5.50 -9.76
CA VAL A 127 21.99 -6.00 -9.72
C VAL A 127 21.33 -5.71 -8.38
N ARG A 128 22.02 -5.92 -7.25
CA ARG A 128 21.44 -5.60 -5.93
C ARG A 128 21.28 -4.10 -5.72
N THR A 129 22.26 -3.29 -6.10
CA THR A 129 22.18 -1.83 -5.97
C THR A 129 21.01 -1.28 -6.77
N GLU A 130 20.84 -1.74 -8.01
CA GLU A 130 19.72 -1.35 -8.85
C GLU A 130 18.39 -1.81 -8.24
N PHE A 131 18.31 -3.06 -7.78
CA PHE A 131 17.10 -3.56 -7.11
C PHE A 131 16.74 -2.76 -5.84
N VAL A 132 17.70 -2.54 -4.95
CA VAL A 132 17.51 -1.83 -3.68
C VAL A 132 17.05 -0.39 -3.92
N LYS A 133 17.55 0.27 -4.98
CA LYS A 133 17.15 1.62 -5.36
C LYS A 133 15.64 1.73 -5.55
N TYR A 134 14.97 0.75 -6.15
CA TYR A 134 13.53 0.83 -6.42
C TYR A 134 12.68 0.10 -5.38
N ALA A 135 13.18 -0.98 -4.80
CA ALA A 135 12.43 -1.82 -3.86
C ALA A 135 12.50 -1.34 -2.40
N SER A 136 13.26 -0.29 -2.07
CA SER A 136 13.38 0.17 -0.67
C SER A 136 12.06 0.61 -0.02
N PRO A 137 11.08 1.25 -0.70
CA PRO A 137 9.78 1.56 -0.10
C PRO A 137 9.02 0.28 0.28
N VAL A 138 9.02 -0.72 -0.60
CA VAL A 138 8.40 -2.02 -0.32
C VAL A 138 9.09 -2.73 0.85
N PHE A 139 10.43 -2.71 0.91
CA PHE A 139 11.12 -3.26 2.09
C PHE A 139 10.71 -2.56 3.38
N LEU A 140 10.61 -1.23 3.34
CA LEU A 140 10.23 -0.40 4.47
C LEU A 140 8.80 -0.72 4.95
N HIS A 141 7.87 -0.94 4.02
CA HIS A 141 6.52 -1.41 4.33
C HIS A 141 6.54 -2.69 5.17
N GLU A 142 7.29 -3.70 4.71
CA GLU A 142 7.40 -4.98 5.42
C GLU A 142 8.14 -4.85 6.76
N LEU A 143 9.06 -3.90 6.89
CA LEU A 143 9.70 -3.58 8.16
C LEU A 143 8.70 -2.99 9.18
N VAL A 144 7.69 -2.26 8.74
CA VAL A 144 6.61 -1.80 9.63
C VAL A 144 5.80 -3.00 10.14
N HIS A 145 5.48 -3.97 9.28
CA HIS A 145 4.85 -5.21 9.72
C HIS A 145 5.70 -6.00 10.71
N ALA A 146 7.02 -6.06 10.50
CA ALA A 146 7.93 -6.65 11.46
C ALA A 146 7.87 -5.92 12.81
N LEU A 147 7.92 -4.59 12.80
CA LEU A 147 7.81 -3.76 14.01
C LEU A 147 6.49 -4.01 14.75
N GLN A 148 5.37 -4.02 14.03
CA GLN A 148 4.05 -4.30 14.60
C GLN A 148 4.00 -5.68 15.25
N CYS A 149 4.63 -6.70 14.65
CA CYS A 149 4.72 -8.03 15.25
C CYS A 149 5.55 -8.06 16.54
N TYR A 150 6.56 -7.19 16.65
CA TYR A 150 7.39 -7.09 17.85
C TYR A 150 6.71 -6.30 18.97
N LEU A 151 6.01 -5.21 18.62
CA LEU A 151 5.32 -4.35 19.58
C LEU A 151 3.98 -4.92 20.04
N TYR A 152 3.25 -5.57 19.13
CA TYR A 152 1.86 -5.98 19.32
C TYR A 152 1.65 -7.49 19.09
N PRO A 153 2.39 -8.38 19.80
CA PRO A 153 2.38 -9.81 19.52
C PRO A 153 1.02 -10.49 19.78
N GLU A 154 0.13 -9.92 20.61
CA GLU A 154 -1.17 -10.53 20.92
C GLU A 154 -2.13 -10.41 19.73
N TYR A 155 -2.03 -9.33 18.96
CA TYR A 155 -2.79 -9.17 17.71
C TYR A 155 -2.38 -10.17 16.62
N ARG A 156 -1.18 -10.75 16.70
CA ARG A 156 -0.73 -11.79 15.76
C ARG A 156 -1.04 -13.21 16.23
N ARG A 157 -0.96 -13.48 17.53
CA ARG A 157 -1.13 -14.82 18.09
C ARG A 157 -2.59 -15.17 18.39
N ASP A 158 -3.34 -14.19 18.87
CA ASP A 158 -4.53 -14.45 19.68
C ASP A 158 -5.82 -13.79 19.16
N ALA A 159 -5.70 -12.76 18.31
CA ALA A 159 -6.84 -11.99 17.79
C ALA A 159 -7.59 -12.66 16.62
N GLY A 160 -7.02 -13.74 16.04
CA GLY A 160 -7.67 -14.52 14.98
C GLY A 160 -7.85 -13.79 13.65
N GLY A 161 -6.96 -12.85 13.32
CA GLY A 161 -6.87 -12.12 12.04
C GLY A 161 -5.85 -10.96 12.13
N ASN A 162 -5.38 -10.45 10.99
CA ASN A 162 -4.48 -9.29 10.98
C ASN A 162 -5.30 -7.99 11.09
N PRO A 163 -4.92 -7.06 11.98
CA PRO A 163 -5.56 -5.76 12.02
C PRO A 163 -5.46 -5.01 10.69
N LEU A 164 -6.58 -4.54 10.15
CA LEU A 164 -6.57 -3.67 8.97
C LEU A 164 -5.78 -2.38 9.24
N GLU A 165 -5.85 -1.88 10.47
CA GLU A 165 -5.16 -0.66 10.89
C GLU A 165 -3.64 -0.77 10.82
N PHE A 166 -3.10 -2.00 10.85
CA PHE A 166 -1.67 -2.22 10.65
C PHE A 166 -1.24 -1.96 9.20
N GLU A 167 -2.11 -2.26 8.23
CA GLU A 167 -1.85 -1.90 6.83
C GLU A 167 -1.83 -0.38 6.68
N TYR A 168 -2.76 0.34 7.32
CA TYR A 168 -2.75 1.81 7.29
C TYR A 168 -1.43 2.39 7.83
N GLU A 169 -0.89 1.90 8.96
CA GLU A 169 0.41 2.38 9.46
C GLU A 169 1.55 2.09 8.48
N ALA A 170 1.58 0.89 7.89
CA ALA A 170 2.63 0.48 6.95
C ALA A 170 2.66 1.38 5.71
N TYR A 171 1.50 1.55 5.08
CA TYR A 171 1.29 2.42 3.93
C TYR A 171 1.61 3.90 4.21
N LEU A 172 1.14 4.43 5.33
CA LEU A 172 1.42 5.82 5.72
C LEU A 172 2.91 6.07 5.96
N THR A 173 3.60 5.13 6.62
CA THR A 173 5.04 5.23 6.86
C THR A 173 5.83 5.11 5.56
N GLU A 174 5.41 4.21 4.66
CA GLU A 174 5.96 4.09 3.30
C GLU A 174 5.85 5.41 2.53
N ASP A 175 4.67 6.01 2.50
CA ASP A 175 4.43 7.22 1.72
C ASP A 175 5.18 8.44 2.27
N ILE A 176 5.34 8.55 3.60
CA ILE A 176 6.23 9.56 4.21
C ILE A 176 7.68 9.36 3.79
N TYR A 177 8.17 8.11 3.86
CA TYR A 177 9.52 7.79 3.40
C TYR A 177 9.73 8.14 1.92
N VAL A 178 8.77 7.78 1.05
CA VAL A 178 8.79 8.11 -0.38
C VAL A 178 8.82 9.61 -0.59
N HIS A 179 7.99 10.39 0.12
CA HIS A 179 7.96 11.84 0.02
C HIS A 179 9.31 12.48 0.38
N GLU A 180 9.87 12.14 1.53
CA GLU A 180 11.17 12.69 1.98
C GLU A 180 12.28 12.33 0.99
N ARG A 181 12.27 11.10 0.49
CA ARG A 181 13.24 10.63 -0.51
C ARG A 181 13.11 11.39 -1.82
N MET A 182 11.90 11.60 -2.32
CA MET A 182 11.68 12.33 -3.57
C MET A 182 11.95 13.83 -3.43
N LYS A 183 11.77 14.41 -2.23
CA LYS A 183 12.21 15.79 -1.97
C LYS A 183 13.74 15.93 -2.03
N ALA A 184 14.47 14.95 -1.52
CA ALA A 184 15.92 14.92 -1.60
C ALA A 184 16.42 14.67 -3.03
N GLU A 185 15.78 13.76 -3.77
CA GLU A 185 16.15 13.39 -5.13
C GLU A 185 14.91 13.29 -6.04
N PRO A 186 14.46 14.41 -6.66
CA PRO A 186 13.18 14.46 -7.38
C PRO A 186 13.24 13.89 -8.81
N SER A 187 14.41 13.44 -9.29
CA SER A 187 14.62 12.99 -10.67
C SER A 187 13.65 11.87 -11.07
N LEU A 188 13.54 10.84 -10.24
CA LEU A 188 12.69 9.68 -10.49
C LEU A 188 11.20 10.06 -10.53
N LEU A 189 10.73 10.86 -9.58
CA LEU A 189 9.35 11.36 -9.58
C LEU A 189 9.07 12.22 -10.82
N LYS A 190 10.02 13.07 -11.22
CA LYS A 190 9.92 13.89 -12.44
C LYS A 190 9.80 13.05 -13.71
N GLU A 191 10.53 11.93 -13.80
CA GLU A 191 10.42 11.00 -14.93
C GLU A 191 9.09 10.26 -14.92
N PHE A 192 8.64 9.80 -13.76
CA PHE A 192 7.35 9.14 -13.60
C PHE A 192 6.18 10.05 -13.97
N VAL A 193 6.15 11.27 -13.44
CA VAL A 193 5.08 12.25 -13.71
C VAL A 193 5.04 12.66 -15.18
N ARG A 194 6.19 12.67 -15.86
CA ARG A 194 6.29 12.89 -17.31
C ARG A 194 5.86 11.66 -18.14
N GLY A 195 5.74 10.48 -17.51
CA GLY A 195 5.52 9.21 -18.20
C GLY A 195 6.74 8.69 -18.94
N ALA A 196 7.95 9.17 -18.60
CA ALA A 196 9.20 8.76 -19.22
C ALA A 196 9.75 7.44 -18.66
N TYR A 197 9.43 7.13 -17.39
CA TYR A 197 9.89 5.91 -16.73
C TYR A 197 8.81 5.36 -15.78
N THR A 198 8.61 4.04 -15.82
CA THR A 198 7.79 3.33 -14.85
C THR A 198 8.21 1.85 -14.83
N ASP A 199 8.34 1.29 -13.63
CA ASP A 199 8.55 -0.12 -13.39
C ASP A 199 7.57 -0.62 -12.31
N VAL A 200 7.59 -1.91 -11.97
CA VAL A 200 6.64 -2.49 -11.01
C VAL A 200 6.74 -1.89 -9.61
N TYR A 201 7.94 -1.57 -9.13
CA TYR A 201 8.17 -0.98 -7.81
C TYR A 201 7.86 0.51 -7.81
N THR A 202 8.30 1.24 -8.84
CA THR A 202 7.98 2.67 -8.99
C THR A 202 6.46 2.89 -9.12
N ALA A 203 5.77 2.06 -9.91
CA ALA A 203 4.32 2.13 -10.04
C ALA A 203 3.58 1.84 -8.73
N ASN A 204 4.08 0.91 -7.91
CA ASN A 204 3.53 0.61 -6.60
C ASN A 204 3.69 1.80 -5.63
N ALA A 205 4.94 2.22 -5.41
CA ALA A 205 5.27 3.26 -4.44
C ALA A 205 4.63 4.61 -4.80
N PHE A 206 4.71 5.04 -6.07
CA PHE A 206 4.09 6.30 -6.47
C PHE A 206 2.58 6.21 -6.62
N GLY A 207 2.04 5.03 -6.97
CA GLY A 207 0.60 4.81 -6.98
C GLY A 207 -0.03 5.01 -5.60
N SER A 208 0.61 4.47 -4.55
CA SER A 208 0.22 4.70 -3.16
C SER A 208 0.37 6.17 -2.77
N TYR A 209 1.59 6.70 -2.91
CA TYR A 209 1.95 8.05 -2.49
C TYR A 209 1.06 9.15 -3.08
N LEU A 210 0.75 9.06 -4.38
CA LEU A 210 -0.14 10.01 -5.05
C LEU A 210 -1.59 9.87 -4.57
N ALA A 211 -2.08 8.64 -4.39
CA ALA A 211 -3.45 8.40 -3.93
C ALA A 211 -3.67 8.93 -2.52
N LEU A 212 -2.72 8.69 -1.61
CA LEU A 212 -2.75 9.21 -0.24
C LEU A 212 -2.77 10.73 -0.22
N SER A 213 -1.93 11.36 -1.05
CA SER A 213 -1.84 12.82 -1.11
C SER A 213 -3.14 13.46 -1.60
N LEU A 214 -3.79 12.86 -2.61
CA LEU A 214 -4.96 13.42 -3.29
C LEU A 214 -6.28 13.19 -2.55
N ASP A 215 -6.52 11.98 -2.05
CA ASP A 215 -7.78 11.62 -1.41
C ASP A 215 -7.56 10.56 -0.31
N PRO A 216 -7.36 10.99 0.95
CA PRO A 216 -7.10 10.07 2.05
C PRO A 216 -8.29 9.16 2.38
N ALA A 217 -9.52 9.59 2.09
CA ALA A 217 -10.70 8.78 2.34
C ALA A 217 -10.76 7.63 1.33
N ARG A 218 -10.62 7.94 0.04
CA ARG A 218 -10.55 6.95 -1.03
C ARG A 218 -9.34 6.03 -0.87
N TYR A 219 -8.21 6.56 -0.42
CA TYR A 219 -7.02 5.78 -0.12
C TYR A 219 -7.28 4.71 0.95
N ARG A 220 -7.91 5.08 2.07
CA ARG A 220 -8.30 4.12 3.12
C ARG A 220 -9.29 3.08 2.60
N GLU A 221 -10.31 3.49 1.85
CA GLU A 221 -11.28 2.56 1.27
C GLU A 221 -10.64 1.57 0.28
N LYS A 222 -9.65 2.01 -0.50
CA LYS A 222 -8.90 1.13 -1.39
C LYS A 222 -8.12 0.07 -0.62
N ILE A 223 -7.43 0.46 0.46
CA ILE A 223 -6.74 -0.49 1.34
C ILE A 223 -7.77 -1.43 1.97
N ARG A 224 -8.85 -0.91 2.55
CA ARG A 224 -9.94 -1.72 3.13
C ARG A 224 -10.47 -2.76 2.14
N GLY A 225 -10.83 -2.35 0.93
CA GLY A 225 -11.34 -3.26 -0.11
C GLY A 225 -10.34 -4.33 -0.52
N LEU A 226 -9.04 -4.01 -0.59
CA LEU A 226 -8.01 -4.99 -0.91
C LEU A 226 -7.89 -6.07 0.18
N TYR A 227 -7.83 -5.67 1.44
CA TYR A 227 -7.48 -6.56 2.55
C TYR A 227 -8.70 -7.22 3.22
N GLU A 228 -9.81 -6.50 3.41
CA GLU A 228 -11.04 -7.08 3.95
C GLU A 228 -11.81 -7.89 2.89
N ASP A 229 -12.04 -7.30 1.71
CA ASP A 229 -12.94 -7.90 0.70
C ASP A 229 -12.18 -8.83 -0.28
N GLY A 230 -10.94 -8.48 -0.63
CA GLY A 230 -10.13 -9.21 -1.63
C GLY A 230 -9.36 -10.40 -1.06
N LEU A 231 -8.46 -10.15 -0.10
CA LEU A 231 -7.60 -11.17 0.50
C LEU A 231 -8.34 -11.98 1.59
N GLY A 232 -9.24 -11.33 2.33
CA GLY A 232 -9.94 -11.93 3.47
C GLY A 232 -9.04 -12.15 4.69
N GLY A 233 -9.65 -12.39 5.85
CA GLY A 233 -8.90 -12.68 7.10
C GLY A 233 -8.35 -11.45 7.84
N TYR A 234 -8.62 -10.25 7.34
CA TYR A 234 -8.37 -8.99 8.05
C TYR A 234 -9.61 -8.56 8.84
N LEU A 235 -9.39 -8.03 10.03
CA LEU A 235 -10.42 -7.54 10.94
C LEU A 235 -9.94 -6.22 11.55
N SER A 236 -10.86 -5.32 11.91
CA SER A 236 -10.48 -4.13 12.69
C SER A 236 -9.99 -4.52 14.09
N ILE A 237 -9.16 -3.67 14.69
CA ILE A 237 -8.66 -3.83 16.07
C ILE A 237 -9.82 -4.00 17.07
N ASP A 238 -10.90 -3.24 16.91
CA ASP A 238 -12.10 -3.35 17.76
C ASP A 238 -12.83 -4.70 17.58
N LYS A 239 -12.89 -5.22 16.35
CA LYS A 239 -13.50 -6.54 16.08
C LYS A 239 -12.64 -7.65 16.69
N ALA A 240 -11.32 -7.55 16.58
CA ALA A 240 -10.35 -8.47 17.18
C ALA A 240 -10.49 -8.54 18.71
N GLU A 241 -10.53 -7.39 19.38
CA GLU A 241 -10.73 -7.31 20.83
C GLU A 241 -12.08 -7.92 21.24
N ARG A 242 -13.16 -7.55 20.55
CA ARG A 242 -14.51 -8.08 20.85
C ARG A 242 -14.56 -9.60 20.72
N LYS A 243 -13.93 -10.15 19.68
CA LYS A 243 -13.82 -11.60 19.49
C LYS A 243 -13.07 -12.24 20.66
N LYS A 244 -11.92 -11.70 21.06
CA LYS A 244 -11.17 -12.22 22.21
C LYS A 244 -11.92 -12.12 23.53
N LYS A 245 -12.67 -11.04 23.76
CA LYS A 245 -13.55 -10.87 24.93
C LYS A 245 -14.58 -11.98 25.00
N ASN A 246 -15.26 -12.25 23.88
CA ASN A 246 -16.23 -13.33 23.78
C ASN A 246 -15.57 -14.71 24.03
N ASP A 247 -14.41 -14.97 23.41
CA ASP A 247 -13.69 -16.25 23.60
C ASP A 247 -13.30 -16.49 25.07
N VAL A 248 -12.88 -15.44 25.79
CA VAL A 248 -12.53 -15.52 27.23
C VAL A 248 -13.77 -15.78 28.09
N GLU A 249 -14.89 -15.11 27.81
CA GLU A 249 -16.16 -15.34 28.51
C GLU A 249 -16.72 -16.74 28.24
N ASP A 250 -16.68 -17.22 27.01
CA ASP A 250 -17.11 -18.58 26.67
C ASP A 250 -16.21 -19.63 27.35
N SER A 251 -14.90 -19.39 27.35
CA SER A 251 -13.93 -20.24 28.04
C SER A 251 -14.12 -20.27 29.55
N ARG A 252 -14.69 -19.23 30.16
CA ARG A 252 -14.97 -19.15 31.59
C ARG A 252 -15.93 -20.25 32.02
N ILE A 253 -17.01 -20.45 31.26
CA ILE A 253 -18.06 -21.44 31.58
C ILE A 253 -17.46 -22.85 31.53
N PHE A 254 -16.69 -23.16 30.48
CA PHE A 254 -16.04 -24.47 30.33
C PHE A 254 -14.89 -24.69 31.33
N ALA A 255 -14.11 -23.66 31.65
CA ALA A 255 -13.02 -23.76 32.61
C ALA A 255 -13.51 -23.97 34.05
N LEU A 256 -14.61 -23.31 34.43
CA LEU A 256 -15.27 -23.51 35.72
C LEU A 256 -15.90 -24.91 35.81
N ALA A 257 -16.51 -25.40 34.71
CA ALA A 257 -17.12 -26.73 34.67
C ALA A 257 -16.09 -27.89 34.64
N ALA A 258 -14.91 -27.68 34.03
CA ALA A 258 -13.89 -28.71 33.84
C ALA A 258 -12.70 -28.62 34.82
N GLY A 259 -12.72 -27.69 35.79
CA GLY A 259 -11.60 -27.47 36.73
C GLY A 259 -10.33 -26.90 36.10
N LYS A 260 -10.44 -26.30 34.91
CA LYS A 260 -9.31 -25.76 34.11
C LYS A 260 -9.06 -24.27 34.37
N GLY A 261 -9.07 -23.85 35.64
CA GLY A 261 -8.92 -22.44 36.03
C GLY A 261 -7.63 -21.75 35.52
N ARG A 262 -6.57 -22.53 35.25
CA ARG A 262 -5.31 -22.00 34.67
C ARG A 262 -5.44 -21.57 33.22
N GLU A 263 -6.25 -22.26 32.41
CA GLU A 263 -6.46 -21.91 30.99
C GLU A 263 -7.27 -20.60 30.89
N TYR A 264 -8.27 -20.43 31.75
CA TYR A 264 -9.01 -19.17 31.87
C TYR A 264 -8.12 -18.00 32.33
N ALA A 265 -7.30 -18.19 33.36
CA ALA A 265 -6.38 -17.15 33.84
C ALA A 265 -5.36 -16.71 32.76
N ALA A 266 -4.86 -17.66 31.96
CA ALA A 266 -4.00 -17.36 30.81
C ALA A 266 -4.74 -16.55 29.73
N GLY A 267 -5.99 -16.93 29.43
CA GLY A 267 -6.86 -16.19 28.49
C GLY A 267 -7.15 -14.76 28.94
N SER A 268 -7.49 -14.55 30.22
CA SER A 268 -7.73 -13.21 30.79
C SER A 268 -6.46 -12.35 30.77
N ALA A 269 -5.29 -12.93 31.05
CA ALA A 269 -4.03 -12.19 30.99
C ALA A 269 -3.65 -11.81 29.54
N ALA A 270 -3.96 -12.64 28.55
CA ALA A 270 -3.78 -12.31 27.13
C ALA A 270 -4.72 -11.19 26.67
N LEU A 271 -5.98 -11.21 27.13
CA LEU A 271 -6.93 -10.13 26.86
C LEU A 271 -6.44 -8.78 27.42
N ALA A 272 -5.97 -8.75 28.67
CA ALA A 272 -5.43 -7.52 29.27
C ALA A 272 -4.24 -6.95 28.46
N ARG A 273 -3.31 -7.82 28.02
CA ARG A 273 -2.19 -7.39 27.16
C ARG A 273 -2.66 -6.90 25.78
N LEU A 274 -3.71 -7.49 25.22
CA LEU A 274 -4.30 -7.03 23.96
C LEU A 274 -4.93 -5.63 24.13
N GLU A 275 -5.63 -5.38 25.23
CA GLU A 275 -6.19 -4.06 25.57
C GLU A 275 -5.07 -3.01 25.77
N ASP A 276 -3.99 -3.34 26.48
CA ASP A 276 -2.83 -2.44 26.63
C ASP A 276 -2.19 -2.10 25.26
N GLN A 277 -2.07 -3.09 24.36
CA GLN A 277 -1.55 -2.90 23.01
C GLN A 277 -2.47 -2.01 22.16
N LYS A 278 -3.80 -2.15 22.31
CA LYS A 278 -4.79 -1.29 21.67
C LYS A 278 -4.58 0.17 22.06
N GLU A 279 -4.45 0.44 23.35
CA GLU A 279 -4.27 1.80 23.86
C GLU A 279 -2.97 2.42 23.36
N ALA A 280 -1.87 1.64 23.38
CA ALA A 280 -0.59 2.08 22.85
C ALA A 280 -0.66 2.42 21.35
N PHE A 281 -1.33 1.58 20.55
CA PHE A 281 -1.52 1.84 19.12
C PHE A 281 -2.46 3.03 18.86
N ALA A 282 -3.53 3.19 19.63
CA ALA A 282 -4.43 4.34 19.54
C ALA A 282 -3.71 5.65 19.88
N ALA A 283 -2.81 5.65 20.87
CA ALA A 283 -1.97 6.79 21.20
C ALA A 283 -1.04 7.16 20.04
N PHE A 284 -0.39 6.16 19.42
CA PHE A 284 0.42 6.36 18.22
C PHE A 284 -0.40 6.96 17.06
N LEU A 285 -1.57 6.39 16.74
CA LEU A 285 -2.42 6.92 15.68
C LEU A 285 -2.86 8.36 15.96
N LYS A 286 -3.19 8.68 17.21
CA LYS A 286 -3.55 10.04 17.62
C LYS A 286 -2.39 11.01 17.39
N GLU A 287 -1.19 10.66 17.83
CA GLU A 287 0.01 11.49 17.61
C GLU A 287 0.29 11.68 16.12
N PHE A 288 0.19 10.60 15.35
CA PHE A 288 0.44 10.60 13.91
C PHE A 288 -0.56 11.47 13.14
N TYR A 289 -1.86 11.25 13.33
CA TYR A 289 -2.90 11.98 12.61
C TYR A 289 -3.11 13.41 13.09
N ALA A 290 -2.90 13.70 14.38
CA ALA A 290 -3.04 15.05 14.91
C ALA A 290 -1.79 15.91 14.64
N GLY A 291 -0.60 15.31 14.66
CA GLY A 291 0.67 16.03 14.55
C GLY A 291 1.29 16.02 13.15
N ARG A 292 1.50 14.83 12.58
CA ARG A 292 2.35 14.65 11.38
C ARG A 292 1.55 14.77 10.08
N TRP A 293 0.33 14.24 10.09
CA TRP A 293 -0.49 14.10 8.89
C TRP A 293 -0.83 15.43 8.19
N PRO A 294 -1.30 16.49 8.89
CA PRO A 294 -1.68 17.73 8.21
C PRO A 294 -0.48 18.42 7.54
N ALA A 295 0.68 18.43 8.21
CA ALA A 295 1.91 19.00 7.68
C ALA A 295 2.42 18.21 6.46
N PHE A 296 2.42 16.88 6.56
CA PHE A 296 2.80 16.00 5.45
C PHE A 296 1.89 16.18 4.23
N SER A 297 0.56 16.12 4.42
CA SER A 297 -0.41 16.17 3.31
C SER A 297 -0.29 17.46 2.50
N ALA A 298 -0.13 18.61 3.18
CA ALA A 298 0.05 19.90 2.53
C ALA A 298 1.35 19.97 1.72
N ASP A 299 2.47 19.56 2.33
CA ASP A 299 3.80 19.57 1.70
C ASP A 299 3.85 18.61 0.51
N ALA A 300 3.26 17.42 0.64
CA ALA A 300 3.17 16.43 -0.44
C ALA A 300 2.38 16.95 -1.64
N LEU A 301 1.18 17.51 -1.42
CA LEU A 301 0.37 18.07 -2.49
C LEU A 301 1.07 19.24 -3.21
N LEU A 302 1.69 20.16 -2.45
CA LEU A 302 2.43 21.27 -3.03
C LEU A 302 3.64 20.79 -3.85
N PHE A 303 4.40 19.82 -3.31
CA PHE A 303 5.59 19.29 -3.95
C PHE A 303 5.25 18.54 -5.25
N VAL A 304 4.29 17.61 -5.20
CA VAL A 304 3.83 16.85 -6.36
C VAL A 304 3.20 17.77 -7.40
N GLY A 305 2.31 18.67 -6.96
CA GLY A 305 1.65 19.63 -7.84
C GLY A 305 2.64 20.54 -8.56
N GLY A 306 3.69 20.99 -7.86
CA GLY A 306 4.79 21.77 -8.44
C GLY A 306 5.57 20.99 -9.50
N ILE A 307 5.95 19.74 -9.21
CA ILE A 307 6.62 18.87 -10.19
C ILE A 307 5.72 18.60 -11.40
N ALA A 308 4.43 18.33 -11.18
CA ALA A 308 3.47 18.09 -12.25
C ALA A 308 3.31 19.31 -13.16
N LEU A 309 3.27 20.51 -12.58
CA LEU A 309 3.24 21.75 -13.34
C LEU A 309 4.52 21.94 -14.17
N GLU A 310 5.70 21.77 -13.57
CA GLU A 310 6.99 21.81 -14.29
C GLU A 310 7.03 20.83 -15.48
N ARG A 311 6.42 19.65 -15.30
CA ARG A 311 6.35 18.59 -16.31
C ARG A 311 5.15 18.71 -17.24
N LYS A 312 4.34 19.76 -17.13
CA LYS A 312 3.11 19.99 -17.93
C LYS A 312 2.10 18.85 -17.83
N ASN A 313 2.12 18.10 -16.74
CA ASN A 313 1.08 17.13 -16.40
C ASN A 313 -0.04 17.89 -15.68
N TYR A 314 -0.81 18.66 -16.45
CA TYR A 314 -1.81 19.57 -15.92
C TYR A 314 -2.91 18.90 -15.09
N PRO A 315 -3.46 17.72 -15.47
CA PRO A 315 -4.45 17.06 -14.62
C PRO A 315 -3.94 16.79 -13.20
N LEU A 316 -2.73 16.22 -13.07
CA LEU A 316 -2.13 15.96 -11.77
C LEU A 316 -1.78 17.27 -11.03
N ALA A 317 -1.25 18.27 -11.74
CA ALA A 317 -0.92 19.56 -11.15
C ALA A 317 -2.17 20.23 -10.55
N LEU A 318 -3.28 20.20 -11.28
CA LEU A 318 -4.56 20.78 -10.88
C LEU A 318 -5.16 20.03 -9.70
N ASP A 319 -5.22 18.69 -9.75
CA ASP A 319 -5.75 17.87 -8.66
C ASP A 319 -4.95 18.11 -7.36
N CYS A 320 -3.62 18.14 -7.44
CA CYS A 320 -2.77 18.39 -6.27
C CYS A 320 -2.91 19.82 -5.73
N LEU A 321 -2.80 20.83 -6.58
CA LEU A 321 -2.77 22.23 -6.13
C LEU A 321 -4.14 22.72 -5.68
N ALA A 322 -5.23 22.27 -6.32
CA ALA A 322 -6.58 22.60 -5.88
C ALA A 322 -6.95 21.86 -4.60
N GLY A 323 -6.54 20.59 -4.45
CA GLY A 323 -6.69 19.84 -3.19
C GLY A 323 -5.96 20.52 -2.03
N ALA A 324 -4.76 21.04 -2.30
CA ALA A 324 -4.01 21.80 -1.31
C ALA A 324 -4.71 23.12 -0.95
N ASP A 325 -5.15 23.91 -1.94
CA ASP A 325 -5.84 25.20 -1.75
C ASP A 325 -7.11 25.03 -0.89
N ALA A 326 -7.95 24.05 -1.25
CA ALA A 326 -9.22 23.74 -0.57
C ALA A 326 -9.04 23.31 0.91
N ASN A 327 -7.85 22.85 1.29
CA ASN A 327 -7.57 22.38 2.65
C ASN A 327 -6.57 23.27 3.42
N THR A 328 -6.17 24.42 2.88
CA THR A 328 -5.23 25.38 3.50
C THR A 328 -5.52 25.67 4.98
N ALA A 329 -6.80 25.89 5.33
CA ALA A 329 -7.22 26.18 6.70
C ALA A 329 -6.98 24.99 7.67
N LYS A 330 -7.07 23.75 7.19
CA LYS A 330 -6.84 22.54 8.01
C LYS A 330 -5.36 22.23 8.21
N TYR A 331 -4.51 22.74 7.32
CA TYR A 331 -3.07 22.43 7.32
C TYR A 331 -2.24 23.33 8.22
N GLY A 332 -2.81 24.42 8.76
CA GLY A 332 -2.08 25.32 9.65
C GLY A 332 -0.87 26.00 8.99
N LEU A 333 -0.93 26.22 7.67
CA LEU A 333 0.13 26.90 6.93
C LEU A 333 0.25 28.36 7.34
N SER A 334 1.45 28.93 7.23
CA SER A 334 1.64 30.38 7.41
C SER A 334 0.85 31.16 6.36
N PRO A 335 0.51 32.44 6.61
CA PRO A 335 -0.14 33.30 5.61
C PRO A 335 0.63 33.37 4.29
N GLU A 336 1.96 33.47 4.34
CA GLU A 336 2.83 33.54 3.16
C GLU A 336 2.81 32.23 2.37
N ALA A 337 2.87 31.09 3.06
CA ALA A 337 2.79 29.77 2.42
C ALA A 337 1.41 29.55 1.78
N THR A 338 0.35 30.03 2.43
CA THR A 338 -1.02 29.98 1.91
C THR A 338 -1.15 30.82 0.63
N GLU A 339 -0.62 32.04 0.63
CA GLU A 339 -0.68 32.92 -0.55
C GLU A 339 0.16 32.38 -1.72
N ALA A 340 1.35 31.84 -1.44
CA ALA A 340 2.19 31.20 -2.44
C ALA A 340 1.49 29.98 -3.08
N LEU A 341 0.77 29.19 -2.29
CA LEU A 341 -0.01 28.06 -2.78
C LEU A 341 -1.17 28.52 -3.67
N LYS A 342 -1.96 29.50 -3.21
CA LYS A 342 -3.06 30.10 -4.00
C LYS A 342 -2.59 30.67 -5.32
N THR A 343 -1.43 31.32 -5.31
CA THR A 343 -0.78 31.85 -6.52
C THR A 343 -0.39 30.71 -7.47
N LYS A 344 0.25 29.66 -6.97
CA LYS A 344 0.61 28.49 -7.80
C LYS A 344 -0.62 27.77 -8.36
N GLY A 345 -1.68 27.61 -7.57
CA GLY A 345 -2.95 27.07 -8.05
C GLY A 345 -3.57 27.92 -9.17
N ALA A 346 -3.54 29.25 -9.02
CA ALA A 346 -4.00 30.18 -10.06
C ALA A 346 -3.20 30.02 -11.37
N LEU A 347 -1.87 29.95 -11.26
CA LEU A 347 -0.98 29.75 -12.40
C LEU A 347 -1.26 28.40 -13.09
N ALA A 348 -1.45 27.33 -12.34
CA ALA A 348 -1.78 26.01 -12.89
C ALA A 348 -3.08 26.04 -13.70
N VAL A 349 -4.13 26.72 -13.21
CA VAL A 349 -5.39 26.92 -13.94
C VAL A 349 -5.17 27.68 -15.25
N LEU A 350 -4.42 28.79 -15.20
CA LEU A 350 -4.15 29.62 -16.39
C LEU A 350 -3.32 28.86 -17.44
N GLU A 351 -2.27 28.16 -17.00
CA GLU A 351 -1.42 27.37 -17.88
C GLU A 351 -2.16 26.18 -18.48
N ALA A 352 -2.96 25.45 -17.69
CA ALA A 352 -3.77 24.35 -18.18
C ALA A 352 -4.80 24.82 -19.21
N ALA A 353 -5.48 25.94 -18.94
CA ALA A 353 -6.41 26.54 -19.89
C ALA A 353 -5.71 26.92 -21.21
N SER A 354 -4.52 27.52 -21.15
CA SER A 354 -3.74 27.83 -22.35
C SER A 354 -3.31 26.58 -23.10
N PHE A 355 -2.86 25.56 -22.38
CA PHE A 355 -2.45 24.30 -22.98
C PHE A 355 -3.60 23.62 -23.73
N ILE A 356 -4.80 23.59 -23.13
CA ILE A 356 -6.01 23.07 -23.78
C ILE A 356 -6.33 23.89 -25.04
N ARG A 357 -6.30 25.23 -24.97
CA ARG A 357 -6.54 26.09 -26.13
C ARG A 357 -5.64 25.73 -27.31
N ASP A 358 -4.35 25.59 -27.03
CA ASP A 358 -3.31 25.44 -28.05
C ASP A 358 -3.22 24.00 -28.59
N ASN A 359 -3.58 23.00 -27.78
CA ASN A 359 -3.34 21.59 -28.11
C ASN A 359 -4.61 20.75 -28.31
N ARG A 360 -5.82 21.28 -28.06
CA ARG A 360 -7.08 20.51 -28.16
C ARG A 360 -7.23 19.69 -29.45
N LYS A 361 -6.77 20.23 -30.58
CA LYS A 361 -6.88 19.56 -31.90
C LYS A 361 -6.02 18.30 -32.02
N LYS A 362 -5.01 18.14 -31.17
CA LYS A 362 -4.08 17.00 -31.14
C LYS A 362 -4.43 15.97 -30.06
N MET A 363 -5.40 16.28 -29.19
CA MET A 363 -5.79 15.41 -28.10
C MET A 363 -6.93 14.48 -28.54
N GLY A 364 -6.80 13.19 -28.21
CA GLY A 364 -7.93 12.26 -28.28
C GLY A 364 -9.02 12.61 -27.25
N VAL A 365 -10.23 12.07 -27.44
CA VAL A 365 -11.39 12.33 -26.55
C VAL A 365 -11.06 12.05 -25.09
N GLU A 366 -10.40 10.92 -24.80
CA GLU A 366 -9.96 10.56 -23.45
C GLU A 366 -9.09 11.67 -22.84
N VAL A 367 -8.00 12.05 -23.51
CA VAL A 367 -7.04 13.04 -23.00
C VAL A 367 -7.70 14.40 -22.82
N LEU A 368 -8.44 14.88 -23.82
CA LEU A 368 -9.09 16.20 -23.76
C LEU A 368 -10.14 16.26 -22.65
N SER A 369 -10.97 15.22 -22.52
CA SER A 369 -12.01 15.15 -21.48
C SER A 369 -11.42 15.15 -20.08
N GLN A 370 -10.29 14.46 -19.85
CA GLN A 370 -9.60 14.46 -18.57
C GLN A 370 -8.99 15.82 -18.22
N HIS A 371 -8.43 16.53 -19.20
CA HIS A 371 -7.91 17.89 -18.98
C HIS A 371 -9.03 18.88 -18.62
N LEU A 372 -10.16 18.82 -19.33
CA LEU A 372 -11.32 19.66 -19.04
C LEU A 372 -11.95 19.33 -17.68
N LYS A 373 -12.08 18.04 -17.36
CA LYS A 373 -12.56 17.55 -16.06
C LYS A 373 -11.68 18.02 -14.92
N ALA A 374 -10.36 17.87 -15.03
CA ALA A 374 -9.43 18.31 -13.99
C ALA A 374 -9.48 19.84 -13.79
N LEU A 375 -9.56 20.61 -14.88
CA LEU A 375 -9.69 22.06 -14.83
C LEU A 375 -11.00 22.50 -14.16
N GLU A 376 -12.12 21.87 -14.52
CA GLU A 376 -13.42 22.13 -13.91
C GLU A 376 -13.44 21.82 -12.42
N LYS A 377 -12.93 20.65 -12.03
CA LYS A 377 -12.81 20.25 -10.62
C LYS A 377 -11.93 21.21 -9.82
N ALA A 378 -10.79 21.61 -10.38
CA ALA A 378 -9.86 22.52 -9.72
C ALA A 378 -10.46 23.93 -9.55
N CYS A 379 -11.13 24.45 -10.58
CA CYS A 379 -11.88 25.70 -10.48
C CYS A 379 -12.95 25.63 -9.38
N LEU A 380 -13.75 24.56 -9.36
CA LEU A 380 -14.79 24.38 -8.35
C LEU A 380 -14.20 24.29 -6.93
N ALA A 381 -13.17 23.48 -6.72
CA ALA A 381 -12.54 23.27 -5.42
C ALA A 381 -11.88 24.55 -4.88
N ALA A 382 -11.33 25.40 -5.75
CA ALA A 382 -10.72 26.66 -5.39
C ALA A 382 -11.69 27.86 -5.43
N SER A 383 -13.00 27.63 -5.63
CA SER A 383 -14.02 28.69 -5.79
C SER A 383 -13.67 29.72 -6.88
N ARG A 384 -13.11 29.26 -8.00
CA ARG A 384 -12.73 30.06 -9.17
C ARG A 384 -13.70 29.80 -10.32
N PRO A 385 -13.99 30.81 -11.16
CA PRO A 385 -14.78 30.57 -12.35
C PRO A 385 -14.03 29.66 -13.33
N PHE A 386 -14.77 28.77 -13.99
CA PHE A 386 -14.24 28.03 -15.13
C PHE A 386 -13.95 28.99 -16.30
N PRO A 387 -12.85 28.83 -17.06
CA PRO A 387 -12.54 29.70 -18.19
C PRO A 387 -13.66 29.70 -19.24
N GLY A 388 -14.33 30.84 -19.41
CA GLY A 388 -15.56 30.93 -20.21
C GLY A 388 -15.36 30.58 -21.69
N ASP A 389 -14.18 30.87 -22.24
CA ASP A 389 -13.79 30.54 -23.61
C ASP A 389 -13.67 29.03 -23.87
N LEU A 390 -13.49 28.22 -22.81
CA LEU A 390 -13.49 26.76 -22.88
C LEU A 390 -14.89 26.14 -22.68
N GLY A 391 -15.91 26.94 -22.36
CA GLY A 391 -17.26 26.46 -22.06
C GLY A 391 -17.90 25.69 -23.22
N ALA A 392 -17.78 26.20 -24.45
CA ALA A 392 -18.29 25.53 -25.64
C ALA A 392 -17.54 24.21 -25.93
N LEU A 393 -16.21 24.21 -25.73
CA LEU A 393 -15.39 23.01 -25.91
C LEU A 393 -15.77 21.91 -24.91
N ARG A 394 -16.05 22.29 -23.66
CA ARG A 394 -16.56 21.38 -22.62
C ARG A 394 -17.89 20.76 -23.03
N ALA A 395 -18.86 21.58 -23.45
CA ALA A 395 -20.18 21.13 -23.88
C ALA A 395 -20.12 20.17 -25.09
N GLU A 396 -19.17 20.37 -26.00
CA GLU A 396 -18.94 19.46 -27.14
C GLU A 396 -18.24 18.16 -26.72
N THR A 397 -17.28 18.23 -25.79
CA THR A 397 -16.40 17.11 -25.45
C THR A 397 -17.07 16.10 -24.51
N TYR A 398 -17.84 16.56 -23.52
CA TYR A 398 -18.38 15.68 -22.47
C TYR A 398 -19.33 14.59 -23.00
N PRO A 399 -20.26 14.87 -23.93
CA PRO A 399 -21.07 13.80 -24.54
C PRO A 399 -20.24 12.75 -25.27
N LYS A 400 -19.17 13.17 -25.96
CA LYS A 400 -18.23 12.24 -26.62
C LYS A 400 -17.47 11.40 -25.61
N ALA A 401 -17.07 12.00 -24.49
CA ALA A 401 -16.42 11.31 -23.39
C ALA A 401 -17.35 10.27 -22.75
N MET A 402 -18.63 10.59 -22.52
CA MET A 402 -19.61 9.63 -22.01
C MET A 402 -19.71 8.39 -22.90
N ALA A 403 -19.85 8.58 -24.22
CA ALA A 403 -19.91 7.48 -25.17
C ALA A 403 -18.62 6.63 -25.12
N TYR A 404 -17.46 7.29 -25.08
CA TYR A 404 -16.16 6.62 -24.95
C TYR A 404 -16.08 5.76 -23.68
N TYR A 405 -16.38 6.33 -22.50
CA TYR A 405 -16.28 5.61 -21.23
C TYR A 405 -17.35 4.52 -21.08
N ALA A 406 -18.53 4.68 -21.67
CA ALA A 406 -19.55 3.63 -21.71
C ALA A 406 -19.08 2.41 -22.51
N GLU A 407 -18.47 2.62 -23.68
CA GLU A 407 -17.90 1.56 -24.50
C GLU A 407 -16.75 0.84 -23.76
N LYS A 408 -15.84 1.61 -23.14
CA LYS A 408 -14.72 1.05 -22.36
C LYS A 408 -15.21 0.26 -21.15
N TYR A 409 -16.17 0.78 -20.39
CA TYR A 409 -16.76 0.09 -19.26
C TYR A 409 -17.44 -1.23 -19.66
N GLY A 410 -18.15 -1.25 -20.80
CA GLY A 410 -18.83 -2.45 -21.29
C GLY A 410 -17.89 -3.56 -21.81
N SER A 411 -16.64 -3.22 -22.15
CA SER A 411 -15.67 -4.15 -22.73
C SER A 411 -14.50 -4.52 -21.81
N GLU A 412 -14.30 -3.78 -20.71
CA GLU A 412 -13.20 -4.01 -19.76
C GLU A 412 -13.46 -5.21 -18.84
N LYS A 413 -12.43 -6.04 -18.67
CA LYS A 413 -12.45 -7.24 -17.83
C LYS A 413 -11.68 -7.06 -16.53
N ASP A 414 -10.69 -6.17 -16.51
CA ASP A 414 -9.93 -5.85 -15.32
C ASP A 414 -10.81 -5.03 -14.34
N PRO A 415 -11.07 -5.51 -13.11
CA PRO A 415 -11.95 -4.82 -12.17
C PRO A 415 -11.51 -3.37 -11.88
N GLY A 416 -10.20 -3.14 -11.67
CA GLY A 416 -9.69 -1.80 -11.33
C GLY A 416 -9.86 -0.79 -12.47
N ARG A 417 -9.60 -1.20 -13.71
CA ARG A 417 -9.87 -0.36 -14.90
C ARG A 417 -11.35 -0.15 -15.13
N ARG A 418 -12.16 -1.17 -14.86
CA ARG A 418 -13.61 -1.09 -14.98
C ARG A 418 -14.20 -0.06 -14.01
N ASP A 419 -13.73 -0.04 -12.77
CA ASP A 419 -14.10 0.98 -11.78
C ASP A 419 -13.68 2.38 -12.22
N TYR A 420 -12.46 2.54 -12.76
CA TYR A 420 -12.01 3.80 -13.35
C TYR A 420 -12.94 4.28 -14.47
N TYR A 421 -13.32 3.41 -15.41
CA TYR A 421 -14.21 3.79 -16.50
C TYR A 421 -15.62 4.13 -16.00
N LYS A 422 -16.11 3.40 -14.99
CA LYS A 422 -17.39 3.68 -14.34
C LYS A 422 -17.39 5.06 -13.66
N GLU A 423 -16.39 5.37 -12.85
CA GLU A 423 -16.28 6.68 -12.17
C GLU A 423 -16.25 7.85 -13.17
N ASN A 424 -15.58 7.66 -14.30
CA ASN A 424 -15.54 8.67 -15.35
C ASN A 424 -16.88 8.81 -16.06
N LEU A 425 -17.51 7.69 -16.41
CA LEU A 425 -18.86 7.69 -16.98
C LEU A 425 -19.86 8.40 -16.07
N ASP A 426 -19.87 8.05 -14.78
CA ASP A 426 -20.77 8.65 -13.78
C ASP A 426 -20.51 10.15 -13.64
N TYR A 427 -19.24 10.59 -13.64
CA TYR A 427 -18.88 12.01 -13.62
C TYR A 427 -19.44 12.76 -14.84
N PHE A 428 -19.14 12.28 -16.06
CA PHE A 428 -19.57 12.99 -17.26
C PHE A 428 -21.10 12.94 -17.45
N ALA A 429 -21.75 11.87 -17.00
CA ALA A 429 -23.22 11.80 -16.96
C ALA A 429 -23.81 12.89 -16.06
N ALA A 430 -23.29 13.04 -14.84
CA ALA A 430 -23.75 14.07 -13.91
C ALA A 430 -23.51 15.50 -14.44
N SER A 431 -22.38 15.73 -15.14
CA SER A 431 -22.02 17.02 -15.71
C SER A 431 -22.82 17.43 -16.97
N THR A 432 -23.65 16.54 -17.52
CA THR A 432 -24.53 16.85 -18.67
C THR A 432 -25.96 17.24 -18.28
N GLY A 433 -26.27 17.29 -16.97
CA GLY A 433 -27.53 17.86 -16.47
C GLY A 433 -27.66 19.37 -16.74
N PRO A 434 -28.88 19.93 -16.75
CA PRO A 434 -29.09 21.36 -16.99
C PRO A 434 -28.34 22.19 -15.96
N VAL A 435 -27.52 23.14 -16.44
CA VAL A 435 -26.84 24.13 -15.60
C VAL A 435 -27.91 25.03 -14.99
N THR A 436 -28.31 24.76 -13.74
CA THR A 436 -28.98 25.77 -12.94
C THR A 436 -27.93 26.81 -12.57
N ALA A 437 -28.02 27.99 -13.18
CA ALA A 437 -27.25 29.15 -12.77
C ALA A 437 -27.53 29.45 -11.28
N PRO A 438 -26.52 29.93 -10.52
CA PRO A 438 -26.73 30.39 -9.14
C PRO A 438 -27.72 31.55 -9.06
#